data_AF-A0A3C1EWB0-F1
#
_entry.id   AF-A0A3C1EWB0-F1
#
_cell.length_a   1.000
_cell.length_b   1.000
_cell.length_c   1.000
_cell.angle_alpha   90.00
_cell.angle_beta   90.00
_cell.angle_gamma   90.00
#
_symmetry.space_group_name_H-M   'P 1'
#
loop_
_entity.id
_entity.type
_entity.pdbx_description
1 polymer ?
#
loop_
_entity_poly.entity_id
_entity_poly.type
_entity_poly.pdbx_seq_one_letter_code
_entity_poly.pdbx_strand_id
1 'polypeptide(L)'
;MVRRVLPTPPPLRQPTDWRMADRDQNDVFVENIQNMKQKLILASGSPQRKKILKDAGYKFTIIVPNIKEESHHTTPSNLVKHLAIQKAESVAKKLKTGIIIGSDTIVVLKREIIGKPKNIKEAKKTLSKLSGSWHRVYTGVAIIDASNNKKVIDYAVSKVKMRKLSNEELETLSKKNLNKAGAYAVQEKGDKVIEKIIGDYHNVVGFPIYKFKKLLLLIKGSHLINFR
;
A
#
# COMPACT_ATOMS: atom_id res chain seq x y z
N MET A 1 -14.66 -23.12 49.93
CA MET A 1 -14.04 -23.44 48.62
C MET A 1 -14.06 -22.17 47.76
N VAL A 2 -13.02 -21.33 47.83
CA VAL A 2 -13.02 -19.99 47.22
C VAL A 2 -12.36 -20.07 45.84
N ARG A 3 -13.13 -19.82 44.76
CA ARG A 3 -12.61 -19.79 43.39
C ARG A 3 -11.73 -18.55 43.20
N ARG A 4 -10.42 -18.73 42.99
CA ARG A 4 -9.51 -17.68 42.53
C ARG A 4 -9.91 -17.25 41.12
N VAL A 5 -10.36 -16.00 40.97
CA VAL A 5 -10.51 -15.34 39.68
C VAL A 5 -9.12 -14.89 39.23
N LEU A 6 -8.65 -15.40 38.09
CA LEU A 6 -7.40 -14.94 37.49
C LEU A 6 -7.58 -13.53 36.92
N PRO A 7 -6.59 -12.62 37.06
CA PRO A 7 -6.69 -11.27 36.53
C PRO A 7 -6.75 -11.29 35.00
N THR A 8 -7.55 -10.41 34.42
CA THR A 8 -7.63 -10.20 32.97
C THR A 8 -6.29 -9.66 32.45
N PRO A 9 -5.80 -10.13 31.30
CA PRO A 9 -4.56 -9.62 30.73
C PRO A 9 -4.73 -8.16 30.32
N PRO A 10 -3.68 -7.32 30.48
CA PRO A 10 -3.74 -5.92 30.07
C PRO A 10 -3.96 -5.81 28.55
N PRO A 11 -4.63 -4.75 28.07
CA PRO A 11 -4.83 -4.55 26.65
C PRO A 11 -3.47 -4.45 25.93
N LEU A 12 -3.35 -5.17 24.81
CA LEU A 12 -2.17 -5.13 23.95
C LEU A 12 -1.93 -3.68 23.49
N ARG A 13 -0.84 -3.07 23.97
CA ARG A 13 -0.34 -1.79 23.44
C ARG A 13 -0.05 -1.96 21.96
N GLN A 14 -0.85 -1.33 21.10
CA GLN A 14 -0.47 -1.16 19.71
C GLN A 14 0.72 -0.19 19.67
N PRO A 15 1.81 -0.50 18.94
CA PRO A 15 2.92 0.44 18.81
C PRO A 15 2.43 1.64 17.99
N THR A 16 2.12 2.74 18.67
CA THR A 16 1.68 4.00 18.05
C THR A 16 2.84 4.84 17.51
N ASP A 17 4.08 4.41 17.70
CA ASP A 17 5.24 5.13 17.20
C ASP A 17 6.24 4.19 16.51
N TRP A 18 6.00 3.96 15.21
CA TRP A 18 6.91 3.23 14.34
C TRP A 18 8.22 3.98 14.05
N ARG A 19 8.31 5.28 14.40
CA ARG A 19 9.55 6.06 14.20
C ARG A 19 10.65 5.65 15.19
N MET A 20 10.31 4.93 16.25
CA MET A 20 11.27 4.59 17.31
C MET A 20 12.06 3.32 17.05
N ALA A 21 11.64 2.45 16.12
CA ALA A 21 12.31 1.16 15.91
C ALA A 21 13.59 1.23 15.07
N ASP A 22 13.87 2.34 14.39
CA ASP A 22 15.03 2.50 13.49
C ASP A 22 15.37 4.00 13.30
N ARG A 23 15.57 4.79 14.37
CA ARG A 23 15.89 6.23 14.21
C ARG A 23 17.20 6.43 13.46
N ASP A 24 18.26 5.73 13.84
CA ASP A 24 19.59 5.93 13.26
C ASP A 24 19.69 5.52 11.78
N GLN A 25 19.05 4.41 11.38
CA GLN A 25 18.98 4.02 9.97
C GLN A 25 18.03 4.89 9.16
N ASN A 26 16.92 5.37 9.74
CA ASN A 26 16.02 6.26 9.01
C ASN A 26 16.62 7.66 8.82
N ASP A 27 17.37 8.19 9.79
CA ASP A 27 17.94 9.54 9.71
C ASP A 27 19.06 9.61 8.66
N VAL A 28 19.97 8.63 8.62
CA VAL A 28 20.99 8.51 7.55
C VAL A 28 20.34 8.28 6.17
N PHE A 29 19.21 7.58 6.11
CA PHE A 29 18.47 7.34 4.86
C PHE A 29 17.73 8.58 4.37
N VAL A 30 17.21 9.40 5.28
CA VAL A 30 16.50 10.65 4.95
C VAL A 30 17.49 11.73 4.50
N GLU A 31 18.64 11.87 5.16
CA GLU A 31 19.70 12.81 4.77
C GLU A 31 20.23 12.52 3.36
N ASN A 32 20.48 11.25 3.03
CA ASN A 32 20.95 10.84 1.70
C ASN A 32 19.92 11.01 0.56
N ILE A 33 18.65 11.29 0.87
CA ILE A 33 17.59 11.53 -0.11
C ILE A 33 17.36 13.02 -0.36
N GLN A 34 17.76 13.91 0.55
CA GLN A 34 17.60 15.35 0.34
C GLN A 34 18.49 15.91 -0.77
N ASN A 35 19.55 15.18 -1.18
CA ASN A 35 20.40 15.51 -2.34
C ASN A 35 19.87 15.04 -3.71
N MET A 36 18.55 14.90 -3.86
CA MET A 36 17.92 14.58 -5.15
C MET A 36 17.96 15.80 -6.10
N LYS A 37 18.91 15.84 -7.04
CA LYS A 37 18.85 16.77 -8.19
C LYS A 37 17.62 16.52 -9.08
N GLN A 38 17.08 15.30 -9.10
CA GLN A 38 15.93 14.91 -9.92
C GLN A 38 14.61 14.95 -9.13
N LYS A 39 13.57 15.51 -9.76
CA LYS A 39 12.22 15.60 -9.17
C LYS A 39 11.59 14.22 -9.01
N LEU A 40 11.08 13.92 -7.82
CA LEU A 40 10.26 12.74 -7.55
C LEU A 40 8.81 13.02 -7.94
N ILE A 41 8.17 12.10 -8.65
CA ILE A 41 6.81 12.25 -9.18
C ILE A 41 5.98 11.03 -8.81
N LEU A 42 4.86 11.24 -8.14
CA LEU A 42 3.88 10.20 -7.84
C LEU A 42 2.83 10.14 -8.95
N ALA A 43 2.84 9.05 -9.72
CA ALA A 43 1.87 8.75 -10.76
C ALA A 43 0.59 8.11 -10.17
N SER A 44 -0.09 8.82 -9.26
CA SER A 44 -1.29 8.29 -8.57
C SER A 44 -2.18 9.40 -8.00
N GLY A 45 -3.49 9.26 -8.18
CA GLY A 45 -4.51 10.09 -7.53
C GLY A 45 -4.89 9.65 -6.10
N SER A 46 -4.34 8.53 -5.59
CA SER A 46 -4.69 8.04 -4.24
C SER A 46 -4.18 8.96 -3.13
N PRO A 47 -5.06 9.46 -2.24
CA PRO A 47 -4.65 10.27 -1.10
C PRO A 47 -3.83 9.48 -0.07
N GLN A 48 -4.06 8.16 0.03
CA GLN A 48 -3.32 7.29 0.94
C GLN A 48 -1.84 7.18 0.54
N ARG A 49 -1.55 6.95 -0.75
CA ARG A 49 -0.17 6.86 -1.25
C ARG A 49 0.58 8.19 -1.07
N LYS A 50 -0.12 9.31 -1.32
CA LYS A 50 0.41 10.66 -1.05
C LYS A 50 0.78 10.80 0.43
N LYS A 51 -0.12 10.42 1.34
CA LYS A 51 0.12 10.52 2.78
C LYS A 51 1.31 9.67 3.22
N ILE A 52 1.41 8.42 2.80
CA ILE A 52 2.52 7.52 3.15
C ILE A 52 3.86 8.09 2.71
N LEU A 53 3.98 8.54 1.45
CA LEU A 53 5.23 9.12 0.95
C LEU A 53 5.59 10.43 1.67
N LYS A 54 4.61 11.27 1.97
CA LYS A 54 4.83 12.52 2.71
C LYS A 54 5.28 12.25 4.14
N ASP A 55 4.62 11.33 4.84
CA ASP A 55 4.96 10.94 6.22
C ASP A 55 6.36 10.30 6.30
N ALA A 56 6.84 9.70 5.20
CA ALA A 56 8.19 9.17 5.05
C ALA A 56 9.25 10.23 4.66
N GLY A 57 8.89 11.52 4.61
CA GLY A 57 9.83 12.62 4.39
C GLY A 57 10.11 12.98 2.92
N TYR A 58 9.42 12.37 1.96
CA TYR A 58 9.67 12.63 0.54
C TYR A 58 8.97 13.91 0.06
N LYS A 59 9.73 14.74 -0.68
CA LYS A 59 9.19 15.83 -1.50
C LYS A 59 8.92 15.30 -2.90
N PHE A 60 7.70 15.44 -3.40
CA PHE A 60 7.30 14.95 -4.71
C PHE A 60 6.16 15.79 -5.31
N THR A 61 6.03 15.75 -6.63
CA THR A 61 4.85 16.25 -7.34
C THR A 61 3.89 15.10 -7.67
N ILE A 62 2.63 15.43 -7.94
CA ILE A 62 1.62 14.43 -8.29
C ILE A 62 1.19 14.66 -9.72
N ILE A 63 1.20 13.60 -10.52
CA ILE A 63 0.60 13.59 -11.86
C ILE A 63 -0.35 12.42 -11.89
N VAL A 64 -1.66 12.67 -12.05
CA VAL A 64 -2.65 11.60 -12.10
C VAL A 64 -2.56 10.92 -13.47
N PRO A 65 -2.34 9.59 -13.54
CA PRO A 65 -2.36 8.84 -14.79
C PRO A 65 -3.72 8.99 -15.47
N ASN A 66 -3.73 9.33 -16.76
CA ASN A 66 -4.93 9.29 -17.58
C ASN A 66 -4.85 8.08 -18.53
N ILE A 67 -5.06 6.89 -17.97
CA ILE A 67 -5.05 5.63 -18.72
C ILE A 67 -6.19 4.73 -18.25
N LYS A 68 -6.69 3.92 -19.19
CA LYS A 68 -7.57 2.79 -18.85
C LYS A 68 -6.69 1.66 -18.34
N GLU A 69 -6.93 1.24 -17.10
CA GLU A 69 -6.18 0.16 -16.47
C GLU A 69 -6.68 -1.19 -17.00
N GLU A 70 -5.87 -1.87 -17.82
CA GLU A 70 -6.19 -3.18 -18.38
C GLU A 70 -5.03 -4.14 -18.21
N SER A 71 -5.31 -5.38 -17.83
CA SER A 71 -4.30 -6.42 -17.73
C SER A 71 -4.92 -7.80 -17.93
N HIS A 72 -4.22 -8.66 -18.67
CA HIS A 72 -4.59 -10.07 -18.85
C HIS A 72 -3.94 -10.99 -17.81
N HIS A 73 -3.13 -10.44 -16.88
CA HIS A 73 -2.48 -11.25 -15.86
C HIS A 73 -3.48 -11.70 -14.79
N THR A 74 -3.60 -13.01 -14.60
CA THR A 74 -4.44 -13.62 -13.57
C THR A 74 -3.71 -13.82 -12.25
N THR A 75 -2.37 -13.87 -12.28
CA THR A 75 -1.55 -14.00 -11.07
C THR A 75 -1.49 -12.65 -10.35
N PRO A 76 -1.92 -12.54 -9.07
CA PRO A 76 -2.01 -11.28 -8.33
C PRO A 76 -0.72 -10.45 -8.32
N SER A 77 0.44 -11.10 -8.16
CA SER A 77 1.74 -10.41 -8.16
C SER A 77 2.09 -9.82 -9.53
N ASN A 78 1.83 -10.54 -10.62
CA ASN A 78 2.09 -10.04 -11.97
C ASN A 78 1.09 -8.93 -12.34
N LEU A 79 -0.17 -9.07 -11.93
CA LEU A 79 -1.19 -8.05 -12.13
C LEU A 79 -0.80 -6.71 -11.50
N VAL A 80 -0.51 -6.68 -10.20
CA VAL A 80 -0.18 -5.41 -9.53
C VAL A 80 1.13 -4.82 -10.03
N LYS A 81 2.09 -5.65 -10.42
CA LYS A 81 3.34 -5.16 -11.02
C LYS A 81 3.03 -4.49 -12.36
N HIS A 82 2.30 -5.17 -13.23
CA HIS A 82 1.96 -4.66 -14.55
C HIS A 82 1.20 -3.33 -14.48
N LEU A 83 0.16 -3.26 -13.63
CA LEU A 83 -0.62 -2.03 -13.43
C LEU A 83 0.23 -0.89 -12.83
N ALA A 84 1.14 -1.19 -11.91
CA ALA A 84 2.06 -0.19 -11.37
C ALA A 84 3.00 0.38 -12.46
N ILE A 85 3.56 -0.47 -13.34
CA ILE A 85 4.38 -0.03 -14.49
C ILE A 85 3.55 0.84 -15.44
N GLN A 86 2.36 0.39 -15.86
CA GLN A 86 1.53 1.15 -16.80
C GLN A 86 1.26 2.57 -16.29
N LYS A 87 0.93 2.72 -15.00
CA LYS A 87 0.71 4.01 -14.36
C LYS A 87 1.96 4.90 -14.45
N ALA A 88 3.13 4.37 -14.08
CA ALA A 88 4.39 5.09 -14.16
C ALA A 88 4.74 5.47 -15.61
N GLU A 89 4.60 4.56 -16.56
CA GLU A 89 4.92 4.79 -17.97
C GLU A 89 4.05 5.88 -18.60
N SER A 90 2.76 5.93 -18.25
CA SER A 90 1.84 6.94 -18.78
C SER A 90 2.26 8.38 -18.46
N VAL A 91 2.96 8.56 -17.34
CA VAL A 91 3.52 9.84 -16.90
C VAL A 91 4.94 10.01 -17.43
N ALA A 92 5.77 8.96 -17.41
CA ALA A 92 7.16 9.02 -17.86
C ALA A 92 7.28 9.43 -19.34
N LYS A 93 6.38 8.96 -20.21
CA LYS A 93 6.34 9.33 -21.64
C LYS A 93 6.16 10.84 -21.90
N LYS A 94 5.70 11.60 -20.91
CA LYS A 94 5.45 13.05 -21.01
C LYS A 94 6.59 13.89 -20.45
N LEU A 95 7.66 13.26 -19.95
CA LEU A 95 8.72 13.91 -19.20
C LEU A 95 10.10 13.54 -19.78
N LYS A 96 11.02 14.50 -19.79
CA LYS A 96 12.41 14.27 -20.20
C LYS A 96 13.31 13.83 -19.03
N THR A 97 12.94 14.17 -17.80
CA THR A 97 13.71 13.88 -16.58
C THR A 97 12.76 13.67 -15.39
N GLY A 98 13.28 13.02 -14.35
CA GLY A 98 12.56 12.79 -13.10
C GLY A 98 12.40 11.31 -12.77
N ILE A 99 12.08 11.04 -11.51
CA ILE A 99 11.84 9.69 -10.99
C ILE A 99 10.33 9.53 -10.78
N ILE A 100 9.70 8.69 -11.61
CA ILE A 100 8.26 8.46 -11.62
C ILE A 100 7.93 7.21 -10.82
N ILE A 101 6.98 7.31 -9.91
CA ILE A 101 6.51 6.24 -9.04
C ILE A 101 5.10 5.83 -9.44
N GLY A 102 4.92 4.59 -9.86
CA GLY A 102 3.61 3.97 -10.06
C GLY A 102 3.30 2.96 -8.95
N SER A 103 2.03 2.79 -8.60
CA SER A 103 1.62 1.76 -7.63
C SER A 103 0.18 1.32 -7.84
N ASP A 104 -0.07 0.04 -7.62
CA ASP A 104 -1.40 -0.55 -7.70
C ASP A 104 -1.64 -1.56 -6.57
N THR A 105 -2.87 -1.63 -6.06
CA THR A 105 -3.23 -2.43 -4.87
C THR A 105 -4.51 -3.21 -5.12
N ILE A 106 -4.47 -4.51 -4.84
CA ILE A 106 -5.63 -5.41 -4.93
C ILE A 106 -5.79 -6.25 -3.66
N VAL A 107 -7.03 -6.66 -3.40
CA VAL A 107 -7.38 -7.61 -2.33
C VAL A 107 -7.64 -8.97 -2.95
N VAL A 108 -7.15 -10.04 -2.33
CA VAL A 108 -7.34 -11.42 -2.79
C VAL A 108 -7.89 -12.26 -1.65
N LEU A 109 -9.08 -12.81 -1.84
CA LEU A 109 -9.69 -13.78 -0.94
C LEU A 109 -9.66 -15.16 -1.59
N LYS A 110 -8.96 -16.11 -0.96
CA LYS A 110 -8.68 -17.43 -1.55
C LYS A 110 -7.97 -17.31 -2.90
N ARG A 111 -8.69 -17.49 -4.02
CA ARG A 111 -8.20 -17.36 -5.41
C ARG A 111 -8.93 -16.25 -6.19
N GLU A 112 -9.83 -15.51 -5.54
CA GLU A 112 -10.64 -14.45 -6.16
C GLU A 112 -10.00 -13.09 -5.92
N ILE A 113 -9.76 -12.33 -6.98
CA ILE A 113 -9.35 -10.92 -6.91
C ILE A 113 -10.60 -10.08 -6.63
N ILE A 114 -10.55 -9.31 -5.56
CA ILE A 114 -11.63 -8.42 -5.12
C ILE A 114 -11.24 -6.99 -5.51
N GLY A 115 -11.98 -6.45 -6.46
CA GLY A 115 -11.84 -5.08 -6.93
C GLY A 115 -12.56 -4.05 -6.06
N LYS A 116 -12.76 -2.87 -6.63
CA LYS A 116 -13.65 -1.83 -6.06
C LYS A 116 -15.10 -2.23 -6.35
N PRO A 117 -16.00 -2.15 -5.36
CA PRO A 117 -17.41 -2.43 -5.60
C PRO A 117 -18.02 -1.35 -6.51
N LYS A 118 -18.93 -1.75 -7.40
CA LYS A 118 -19.66 -0.82 -8.29
C LYS A 118 -20.79 -0.09 -7.57
N ASN A 119 -21.33 -0.71 -6.51
CA ASN A 119 -22.45 -0.17 -5.74
C ASN A 119 -22.44 -0.70 -4.28
N ILE A 120 -23.31 -0.14 -3.45
CA ILE A 120 -23.46 -0.49 -2.02
C ILE A 120 -23.79 -1.97 -1.83
N LYS A 121 -24.63 -2.57 -2.69
CA LYS A 121 -24.99 -4.00 -2.62
C LYS A 121 -23.77 -4.89 -2.82
N GLU A 122 -22.92 -4.56 -3.79
CA GLU A 122 -21.67 -5.27 -4.05
C GLU A 122 -20.64 -5.05 -2.92
N ALA A 123 -20.57 -3.85 -2.36
CA ALA A 123 -19.74 -3.54 -1.20
C ALA A 123 -20.14 -4.39 0.01
N LYS A 124 -21.44 -4.46 0.32
CA LYS A 124 -21.98 -5.30 1.40
C LYS A 124 -21.66 -6.78 1.18
N LYS A 125 -21.88 -7.31 -0.04
CA LYS A 125 -21.54 -8.69 -0.40
C LYS A 125 -20.04 -8.97 -0.21
N THR A 126 -19.19 -8.04 -0.62
CA THR A 126 -17.73 -8.14 -0.47
C THR A 126 -17.33 -8.16 1.00
N LEU A 127 -17.86 -7.24 1.80
CA LEU A 127 -17.60 -7.18 3.24
C LEU A 127 -18.11 -8.44 3.96
N SER A 128 -19.28 -8.97 3.59
CA SER A 128 -19.78 -10.24 4.13
C SER A 128 -18.85 -11.41 3.84
N LYS A 129 -18.26 -11.48 2.63
CA LYS A 129 -17.26 -12.51 2.28
C LYS A 129 -15.97 -12.37 3.11
N LEU A 130 -15.52 -11.14 3.33
CA LEU A 130 -14.28 -10.86 4.07
C LEU A 130 -14.45 -11.00 5.59
N SER A 131 -15.65 -10.77 6.10
CA SER A 131 -15.99 -10.86 7.53
C SER A 131 -15.52 -12.18 8.14
N GLY A 132 -14.75 -12.09 9.22
CA GLY A 132 -14.19 -13.25 9.92
C GLY A 132 -13.16 -14.05 9.12
N SER A 133 -12.74 -13.60 7.93
CA SER A 133 -11.85 -14.34 7.04
C SER A 133 -10.43 -13.78 7.00
N TRP A 134 -9.49 -14.64 6.59
CA TRP A 134 -8.15 -14.22 6.18
C TRP A 134 -8.13 -13.93 4.68
N HIS A 135 -7.58 -12.78 4.31
CA HIS A 135 -7.32 -12.40 2.92
C HIS A 135 -5.91 -11.83 2.76
N ARG A 136 -5.50 -11.63 1.51
CA ARG A 136 -4.19 -11.07 1.17
C ARG A 136 -4.37 -9.72 0.48
N VAL A 137 -3.47 -8.80 0.77
CA VAL A 137 -3.36 -7.52 0.06
C VAL A 137 -2.04 -7.50 -0.69
N TYR A 138 -2.14 -7.38 -2.01
CA TYR A 138 -1.00 -7.26 -2.92
C TYR A 138 -0.88 -5.80 -3.34
N THR A 139 0.31 -5.22 -3.20
CA THR A 139 0.59 -3.91 -3.80
C THR A 139 1.85 -3.98 -4.63
N GLY A 140 1.75 -3.59 -5.90
CA GLY A 140 2.86 -3.36 -6.81
C GLY A 140 3.37 -1.95 -6.68
N VAL A 141 4.69 -1.78 -6.83
CA VAL A 141 5.34 -0.48 -6.92
C VAL A 141 6.38 -0.52 -8.05
N ALA A 142 6.30 0.49 -8.92
CA ALA A 142 7.18 0.68 -10.05
C ALA A 142 7.92 2.00 -9.89
N ILE A 143 9.19 2.04 -10.27
CA ILE A 143 9.95 3.28 -10.42
C ILE A 143 10.54 3.33 -11.82
N ILE A 144 10.36 4.47 -12.49
CA ILE A 144 10.91 4.75 -13.82
C ILE A 144 11.73 6.04 -13.74
N ASP A 145 12.97 5.99 -14.21
CA ASP A 145 13.79 7.17 -14.44
C ASP A 145 13.55 7.64 -15.88
N ALA A 146 12.91 8.79 -16.05
CA ALA A 146 12.58 9.31 -17.38
C ALA A 146 13.82 9.72 -18.19
N SER A 147 14.97 9.95 -17.56
CA SER A 147 16.18 10.40 -18.27
C SER A 147 16.87 9.29 -19.06
N ASN A 148 16.75 8.04 -18.62
CA ASN A 148 17.41 6.86 -19.22
C ASN A 148 16.46 5.67 -19.42
N ASN A 149 15.16 5.85 -19.11
CA ASN A 149 14.12 4.83 -19.19
C ASN A 149 14.42 3.55 -18.36
N LYS A 150 15.29 3.63 -17.34
CA LYS A 150 15.53 2.53 -16.41
C LYS A 150 14.27 2.28 -15.60
N LYS A 151 13.86 1.02 -15.50
CA LYS A 151 12.64 0.59 -14.79
C LYS A 151 13.01 -0.44 -13.74
N VAL A 152 12.49 -0.25 -12.54
CA VAL A 152 12.56 -1.24 -11.47
C VAL A 152 11.16 -1.46 -10.91
N ILE A 153 10.84 -2.70 -10.58
CA ILE A 153 9.52 -3.07 -10.10
C ILE A 153 9.57 -4.21 -9.11
N ASP A 154 8.74 -4.12 -8.07
CA ASP A 154 8.49 -5.21 -7.14
C ASP A 154 7.06 -5.10 -6.58
N TYR A 155 6.66 -6.08 -5.78
CA TYR A 155 5.37 -6.15 -5.10
C TYR A 155 5.51 -6.62 -3.66
N ALA A 156 4.65 -6.17 -2.76
CA ALA A 156 4.53 -6.68 -1.40
C ALA A 156 3.21 -7.44 -1.21
N VAL A 157 3.21 -8.35 -0.24
CA VAL A 157 2.01 -9.11 0.16
C VAL A 157 1.90 -9.08 1.68
N SER A 158 0.72 -8.73 2.17
CA SER A 158 0.38 -8.79 3.60
C SER A 158 -0.88 -9.63 3.77
N LYS A 159 -0.96 -10.41 4.85
CA LYS A 159 -2.19 -11.12 5.25
C LYS A 159 -2.96 -10.26 6.23
N VAL A 160 -4.27 -10.22 6.07
CA VAL A 160 -5.18 -9.45 6.92
C VAL A 160 -6.29 -10.38 7.40
N LYS A 161 -6.55 -10.36 8.70
CA LYS A 161 -7.70 -10.99 9.33
C LYS A 161 -8.72 -9.91 9.63
N MET A 162 -9.88 -10.00 8.97
CA MET A 162 -11.02 -9.17 9.32
C MET A 162 -11.72 -9.77 10.53
N ARG A 163 -12.18 -8.91 11.45
CA ARG A 163 -13.11 -9.34 12.49
C ARG A 163 -14.39 -9.91 11.88
N LYS A 164 -15.14 -10.65 12.69
CA LYS A 164 -16.55 -10.90 12.37
C LYS A 164 -17.32 -9.59 12.54
N LEU A 165 -17.90 -9.11 11.44
CA LEU A 165 -18.71 -7.89 11.38
C LEU A 165 -20.18 -8.20 11.63
N SER A 166 -20.86 -7.33 12.36
CA SER A 166 -22.32 -7.37 12.54
C SER A 166 -23.05 -6.90 11.27
N ASN A 167 -24.34 -7.18 11.15
CA ASN A 167 -25.15 -6.69 10.03
C ASN A 167 -25.19 -5.15 9.97
N GLU A 168 -25.19 -4.49 11.12
CA GLU A 168 -25.15 -3.03 11.24
C GLU A 168 -23.81 -2.45 10.75
N GLU A 169 -22.69 -3.08 11.13
CA GLU A 169 -21.37 -2.71 10.64
C GLU A 169 -21.29 -2.86 9.11
N LEU A 170 -21.82 -3.97 8.57
CA LEU A 170 -21.85 -4.21 7.12
C LEU A 170 -22.63 -3.13 6.37
N GLU A 171 -23.80 -2.72 6.87
CA GLU A 171 -24.59 -1.64 6.28
C GLU A 171 -23.83 -0.31 6.27
N THR A 172 -23.29 0.09 7.42
CA THR A 172 -22.57 1.35 7.56
C THR A 172 -21.32 1.39 6.68
N LEU A 173 -20.49 0.34 6.71
CA LEU A 173 -19.23 0.27 5.97
C LEU A 173 -19.44 0.22 4.46
N SER A 174 -20.49 -0.47 3.99
CA SER A 174 -20.79 -0.61 2.57
C SER A 174 -21.08 0.72 1.86
N LYS A 175 -21.56 1.73 2.60
CA LYS A 175 -21.81 3.08 2.10
C LYS A 175 -20.56 3.97 2.07
N LYS A 176 -19.55 3.65 2.89
CA LYS A 176 -18.39 4.52 3.14
C LYS A 176 -17.20 4.28 2.20
N ASN A 177 -17.01 3.05 1.74
CA ASN A 177 -15.74 2.60 1.16
C ASN A 177 -15.83 2.13 -0.30
N LEU A 178 -16.72 2.73 -1.11
CA LEU A 178 -16.95 2.33 -2.50
C LEU A 178 -15.72 2.50 -3.42
N ASN A 179 -14.83 3.42 -3.11
CA ASN A 179 -13.63 3.69 -3.91
C ASN A 179 -12.42 2.82 -3.54
N LYS A 180 -12.56 1.86 -2.61
CA LYS A 180 -11.48 1.05 -2.08
C LYS A 180 -11.64 -0.42 -2.47
N ALA A 181 -10.53 -1.06 -2.86
CA ALA A 181 -10.52 -2.50 -3.12
C ALA A 181 -10.89 -3.25 -1.82
N GLY A 182 -11.83 -4.20 -1.91
CA GLY A 182 -12.33 -4.91 -0.73
C GLY A 182 -13.37 -4.14 0.10
N ALA A 183 -13.74 -2.92 -0.29
CA ALA A 183 -14.76 -2.11 0.38
C ALA A 183 -14.48 -1.78 1.86
N TYR A 184 -13.21 -1.76 2.29
CA TYR A 184 -12.81 -1.37 3.64
C TYR A 184 -11.54 -0.50 3.63
N ALA A 185 -11.23 0.09 4.78
CA ALA A 185 -10.00 0.87 4.98
C ALA A 185 -9.40 0.55 6.35
N VAL A 186 -8.13 0.14 6.36
CA VAL A 186 -7.46 -0.26 7.60
C VAL A 186 -7.06 0.93 8.50
N GLN A 187 -6.88 2.10 7.89
CA GLN A 187 -6.43 3.32 8.57
C GLN A 187 -7.56 4.16 9.17
N GLU A 188 -8.81 3.83 8.89
CA GLU A 188 -9.97 4.57 9.39
C GLU A 188 -10.20 4.19 10.84
N LYS A 189 -9.80 5.07 11.78
CA LYS A 189 -9.86 4.79 13.24
C LYS A 189 -11.26 4.39 13.74
N GLY A 190 -12.32 4.85 13.07
CA GLY A 190 -13.71 4.50 13.39
C GLY A 190 -14.17 3.15 12.83
N ASP A 191 -13.54 2.67 11.74
CA ASP A 191 -13.90 1.42 11.10
C ASP A 191 -12.99 0.34 11.70
N LYS A 192 -13.30 -0.14 12.90
CA LYS A 192 -12.48 -1.11 13.66
C LYS A 192 -12.39 -2.49 12.99
N VAL A 193 -12.39 -2.62 11.67
CA VAL A 193 -12.68 -3.85 10.91
C VAL A 193 -11.58 -4.92 10.98
N ILE A 194 -10.36 -4.56 11.33
CA ILE A 194 -9.21 -5.48 11.30
C ILE A 194 -8.92 -6.05 12.68
N GLU A 195 -8.80 -7.37 12.74
CA GLU A 195 -8.39 -8.12 13.93
C GLU A 195 -6.86 -8.25 13.97
N LYS A 196 -6.23 -8.61 12.84
CA LYS A 196 -4.79 -8.85 12.76
C LYS A 196 -4.23 -8.59 11.36
N ILE A 197 -2.98 -8.12 11.32
CA ILE A 197 -2.18 -7.99 10.09
C ILE A 197 -0.88 -8.77 10.28
N ILE A 198 -0.48 -9.51 9.26
CA ILE A 198 0.83 -10.15 9.17
C ILE A 198 1.51 -9.63 7.91
N GLY A 199 2.63 -8.94 8.08
CA GLY A 199 3.36 -8.25 7.03
C GLY A 199 3.30 -6.73 7.17
N ASP A 200 3.55 -6.03 6.07
CA ASP A 200 3.64 -4.57 6.04
C ASP A 200 2.25 -3.91 6.12
N TYR A 201 2.05 -3.04 7.10
CA TYR A 201 0.84 -2.23 7.24
C TYR A 201 0.68 -1.22 6.10
N HIS A 202 1.76 -0.55 5.68
CA HIS A 202 1.70 0.44 4.60
C HIS A 202 1.34 -0.20 3.27
N ASN A 203 1.78 -1.44 3.03
CA ASN A 203 1.30 -2.27 1.93
C ASN A 203 -0.23 -2.46 1.96
N VAL A 204 -0.83 -2.71 3.13
CA VAL A 204 -2.30 -2.86 3.27
C VAL A 204 -3.01 -1.53 3.01
N VAL A 205 -2.43 -0.41 3.44
CA VAL A 205 -2.97 0.94 3.19
C VAL A 205 -2.87 1.32 1.70
N GLY A 206 -1.88 0.78 0.98
CA GLY A 206 -1.77 0.86 -0.47
C GLY A 206 -0.43 1.36 -1.02
N PHE A 207 0.63 1.39 -0.21
CA PHE A 207 1.98 1.71 -0.68
C PHE A 207 3.08 1.00 0.16
N PRO A 208 3.83 0.04 -0.41
CA PRO A 208 4.84 -0.72 0.34
C PRO A 208 6.14 0.09 0.47
N ILE A 209 6.19 1.00 1.46
CA ILE A 209 7.25 1.99 1.62
C ILE A 209 8.65 1.37 1.69
N TYR A 210 8.80 0.22 2.36
CA TYR A 210 10.09 -0.47 2.45
C TYR A 210 10.56 -1.03 1.11
N LYS A 211 9.66 -1.59 0.30
CA LYS A 211 9.99 -2.05 -1.05
C LYS A 211 10.33 -0.88 -1.96
N PHE A 212 9.56 0.20 -1.87
CA PHE A 212 9.85 1.44 -2.59
C PHE A 212 11.27 1.96 -2.27
N LYS A 213 11.66 2.03 -0.99
CA LYS A 213 13.01 2.45 -0.58
C LYS A 213 14.10 1.59 -1.22
N LYS A 214 13.94 0.27 -1.25
CA LYS A 214 14.89 -0.66 -1.90
C LYS A 214 14.98 -0.43 -3.41
N LEU A 215 13.84 -0.28 -4.09
CA LEU A 215 13.80 0.01 -5.52
C LEU A 215 14.45 1.36 -5.84
N LEU A 216 14.27 2.36 -4.98
CA LEU A 216 14.88 3.67 -5.16
C LEU A 216 16.41 3.61 -5.06
N LEU A 217 16.97 2.72 -4.23
CA LEU A 217 18.42 2.46 -4.24
C LEU A 217 18.87 1.79 -5.53
N LEU A 218 18.13 0.78 -6.02
CA LEU A 218 18.48 0.07 -7.26
C LEU A 218 18.44 0.98 -8.49
N ILE A 219 17.48 1.90 -8.55
CA ILE A 219 17.40 2.83 -9.69
C ILE A 219 18.57 3.82 -9.69
N LYS A 220 18.97 4.32 -8.51
CA LYS A 220 20.15 5.19 -8.30
C LYS A 220 21.49 4.46 -8.45
N GLY A 221 21.51 3.17 -8.16
CA GLY A 221 22.68 2.31 -8.02
C GLY A 221 23.37 1.88 -9.32
N SER A 222 23.55 2.80 -10.27
CA SER A 222 24.71 2.74 -11.18
C SER A 222 25.94 3.47 -10.59
N HIS A 223 25.83 4.06 -9.39
CA HIS A 223 26.92 4.82 -8.73
C HIS A 223 27.05 4.64 -7.20
N LEU A 224 26.26 3.76 -6.55
CA LEU A 224 26.20 3.70 -5.06
C LEU A 224 26.34 2.29 -4.46
N ILE A 225 26.83 1.31 -5.22
CA ILE A 225 27.14 -0.01 -4.65
C ILE A 225 28.62 -0.02 -4.25
N ASN A 226 28.90 0.48 -3.05
CA ASN A 226 30.04 0.05 -2.24
C ASN A 226 29.59 0.10 -0.78
N PHE A 227 28.96 -0.99 -0.33
CA PHE A 227 28.94 -1.33 1.08
C PHE A 227 30.03 -2.40 1.27
N ARG A 228 31.15 -1.99 1.86
CA ARG A 228 32.12 -2.89 2.49
C ARG A 228 31.56 -3.35 3.83
#